data_AF-A0A531K807-F1
#
_entry.id   AF-A0A531K807-F1
#
_cell.length_a   1.000
_cell.length_b   1.000
_cell.length_c   1.000
_cell.angle_alpha   90.00
_cell.angle_beta   90.00
_cell.angle_gamma   90.00
#
_symmetry.space_group_name_H-M   'P 1'
#
loop_
_entity.id
_entity.type
_entity.pdbx_description
1 polymer ?
#
loop_
_entity_poly.entity_id
_entity_poly.type
_entity_poly.pdbx_seq_one_letter_code
_entity_poly.pdbx_strand_id
1 'polypeptide(L)' 'VVKCLDLVVAFYDRTEPSSPIPHLARRVRRMVHMDFVELMEDLAPSGLKEFRLLAGVPDAKKTAQKDER' A
#
# COMPACT_ATOMS: atom_id res chain seq x y z
N VAL A 1 1.55 -2.55 -16.88
CA VAL A 1 1.62 -1.45 -15.88
C VAL A 1 3.02 -1.23 -15.33
N VAL A 2 3.67 -2.20 -14.66
CA VAL A 2 5.00 -1.99 -14.02
C VAL A 2 6.03 -1.38 -14.97
N LYS A 3 6.18 -1.96 -16.17
CA LYS A 3 7.07 -1.43 -17.22
C LYS A 3 6.79 0.02 -17.59
N CYS A 4 5.53 0.45 -17.59
CA CYS A 4 5.18 1.84 -17.89
C CYS A 4 5.63 2.79 -16.77
N LEU A 5 5.50 2.37 -15.50
CA LEU A 5 6.01 3.15 -14.36
C LEU A 5 7.54 3.23 -14.39
N ASP A 6 8.23 2.17 -14.80
CA ASP A 6 9.69 2.19 -15.00
C ASP A 6 10.10 3.22 -16.07
N LEU A 7 9.34 3.30 -17.17
CA LEU A 7 9.57 4.30 -18.22
C LEU A 7 9.32 5.74 -17.72
N VAL A 8 8.29 5.96 -16.90
CA VAL A 8 8.02 7.27 -16.27
C VAL A 8 9.18 7.67 -15.36
N VAL A 9 9.65 6.77 -14.49
CA VAL A 9 10.81 7.04 -13.62
C VAL A 9 12.05 7.37 -14.45
N ALA A 10 12.36 6.56 -15.46
CA ALA A 10 13.53 6.77 -16.32
C ALA A 10 13.46 8.06 -17.14
N PHE A 11 12.25 8.55 -17.47
CA PHE A 11 12.07 9.86 -18.07
C PHE A 11 12.48 10.97 -17.11
N TYR A 12 11.88 11.03 -15.91
CA TYR A 12 12.16 12.09 -14.94
C TYR A 12 13.61 12.06 -14.43
N ASP A 13 14.18 10.87 -14.20
CA ASP A 13 15.59 10.74 -13.79
C ASP A 13 16.56 11.37 -14.82
N ARG A 14 16.15 11.48 -16.10
CA ARG A 14 16.93 12.12 -17.17
C ARG A 14 16.60 13.59 -17.38
N THR A 15 15.32 13.96 -17.30
CA THR A 15 14.85 15.29 -17.70
C THR A 15 14.72 16.25 -16.54
N GLU A 16 14.31 15.78 -15.36
CA GLU A 16 14.06 16.59 -14.17
C GLU A 16 14.46 15.83 -12.87
N PRO A 17 15.76 15.61 -12.62
CA PRO A 17 16.21 14.76 -11.50
C PRO A 17 15.85 15.32 -10.12
N SER A 18 15.67 16.64 -10.00
CA SER A 18 15.24 17.32 -8.78
C SER A 18 13.73 17.26 -8.53
N SER A 19 12.96 16.71 -9.47
CA SER A 19 11.52 16.52 -9.31
C SER A 19 11.21 15.51 -8.19
N PRO A 20 10.14 15.68 -7.41
CA PRO A 20 9.70 14.67 -6.44
C PRO A 20 9.03 13.45 -7.12
N ILE A 21 8.68 13.55 -8.41
CA ILE A 21 7.90 12.52 -9.12
C ILE A 21 8.58 11.16 -9.19
N PRO A 22 9.89 11.01 -9.53
CA PRO A 22 10.57 9.72 -9.50
C PRO A 22 10.42 8.97 -8.17
N HIS A 23 10.50 9.67 -7.05
CA HIS A 23 10.38 9.07 -5.73
C HIS A 23 8.97 8.52 -5.49
N LEU A 24 7.95 9.31 -5.84
CA LEU A 24 6.54 8.90 -5.73
C LEU A 24 6.23 7.75 -6.70
N ALA A 25 6.68 7.82 -7.95
CA ALA A 25 6.45 6.79 -8.96
C ALA A 25 7.09 5.45 -8.57
N ARG A 26 8.29 5.46 -7.96
CA ARG A 26 8.90 4.24 -7.39
C ARG A 26 8.07 3.64 -6.25
N ARG A 27 7.41 4.47 -5.42
CA ARG A 27 6.49 3.99 -4.37
C ARG A 27 5.23 3.39 -4.97
N VAL A 28 4.59 4.08 -5.91
CA VAL A 28 3.42 3.57 -6.67
C VAL A 28 3.73 2.26 -7.38
N ARG A 29 4.92 2.14 -7.97
CA ARG A 29 5.37 0.89 -8.62
C ARG A 29 5.36 -0.31 -7.67
N ARG A 30 5.72 -0.14 -6.40
CA ARG A 30 5.67 -1.23 -5.41
C ARG A 30 4.24 -1.62 -5.05
N MET A 31 3.31 -0.66 -5.09
CA MET A 31 1.90 -0.87 -4.74
C MET A 31 1.13 -1.69 -5.80
N VAL A 32 1.66 -1.82 -7.03
CA VAL A 32 0.98 -2.53 -8.14
C VAL A 32 0.66 -4.00 -7.83
N HIS A 33 1.44 -4.63 -6.94
CA HIS A 33 1.28 -6.03 -6.58
C HIS A 33 0.54 -6.24 -5.25
N MET A 34 0.20 -5.15 -4.55
CA MET A 34 -0.47 -5.22 -3.26
C MET A 34 -1.97 -5.39 -3.44
N ASP A 35 -2.59 -6.20 -2.59
CA ASP A 35 -4.03 -6.12 -2.37
C ASP A 35 -4.42 -4.87 -1.56
N PHE A 36 -5.72 -4.61 -1.42
CA PHE A 36 -6.20 -3.42 -0.73
C PHE A 36 -5.79 -3.35 0.75
N VAL A 37 -5.74 -4.49 1.44
CA VAL A 37 -5.38 -4.54 2.86
C VAL A 37 -3.88 -4.28 3.02
N GLU A 38 -3.06 -4.94 2.21
CA GLU A 38 -1.60 -4.71 2.16
C GLU A 38 -1.27 -3.25 1.83
N LEU A 39 -2.00 -2.67 0.88
CA LEU A 39 -1.89 -1.27 0.50
C LEU A 39 -2.19 -0.33 1.68
N MET A 40 -3.29 -0.58 2.37
CA MET A 40 -3.72 0.23 3.52
C MET A 40 -2.77 0.06 4.71
N GLU A 41 -2.16 -1.11 4.90
CA GLU A 41 -1.10 -1.33 5.89
C GLU A 41 0.16 -0.52 5.58
N ASP A 42 0.59 -0.43 4.31
CA ASP A 42 1.76 0.35 3.89
C ASP A 42 1.50 1.87 3.88
N LEU A 43 0.27 2.31 3.57
CA LEU A 43 -0.06 3.73 3.38
C LEU A 43 -0.64 4.40 4.63
N ALA A 44 -1.56 3.72 5.33
CA ALA A 44 -2.37 4.30 6.39
C ALA A 44 -2.69 3.26 7.48
N PRO A 45 -1.67 2.74 8.19
CA PRO A 45 -1.86 1.66 9.17
C PRO A 45 -2.83 2.02 10.31
N SER A 46 -2.93 3.30 10.67
CA SER A 46 -3.91 3.79 11.64
C SER A 46 -5.35 3.72 11.13
N GLY A 47 -5.58 4.00 9.84
CA GLY A 47 -6.92 3.97 9.21
C GLY A 47 -7.43 2.55 8.96
N LEU A 48 -6.54 1.56 8.93
CA LEU A 48 -6.92 0.16 8.76
C LEU A 48 -7.81 -0.36 9.88
N LYS A 49 -7.61 0.14 11.12
CA LYS A 49 -8.45 -0.23 12.27
C LYS A 49 -9.90 0.19 12.06
N GLU A 50 -10.11 1.41 11.57
CA GLU A 50 -11.44 1.96 11.26
C GLU A 50 -12.06 1.21 10.07
N PHE A 51 -11.26 0.93 9.03
CA PHE A 51 -11.71 0.14 7.89
C PHE A 51 -12.21 -1.25 8.30
N ARG A 52 -11.44 -1.98 9.13
CA ARG A 52 -11.82 -3.34 9.59
C ARG A 52 -13.14 -3.32 10.38
N LEU A 53 -13.34 -2.29 11.21
CA LEU A 53 -14.59 -2.09 11.95
C LEU A 53 -15.78 -1.87 11.01
N LEU A 54 -15.64 -1.03 9.99
CA LEU A 54 -16.69 -0.74 9.01
C LEU A 54 -16.98 -1.93 8.07
N ALA A 55 -15.93 -2.67 7.67
CA ALA A 55 -16.03 -3.81 6.77
C ALA A 55 -16.59 -5.07 7.45
N GLY A 56 -16.85 -5.03 8.76
CA GLY A 56 -17.34 -6.19 9.52
C GLY A 56 -16.32 -7.34 9.61
N VAL A 57 -15.04 -7.07 9.37
CA VAL A 57 -13.98 -8.08 9.41
C VAL A 57 -13.58 -8.28 10.87
N PRO A 58 -13.79 -9.47 11.46
CA PRO A 58 -13.45 -9.71 12.85
C PRO A 58 -11.93 -9.63 13.05
N ASP A 59 -11.53 -9.00 14.15
CA ASP A 59 -10.12 -8.95 14.56
C ASP A 59 -9.62 -10.39 14.77
N ALA A 60 -8.74 -10.88 13.90
CA ALA A 60 -8.23 -12.26 13.94
C ALA A 60 -7.60 -12.61 15.30
N LYS A 61 -7.14 -11.60 16.05
CA LYS A 61 -6.59 -11.77 17.41
C LYS A 61 -7.65 -12.08 18.48
N LYS A 62 -8.92 -11.73 18.29
CA LYS A 62 -9.99 -12.02 19.26
C LYS A 62 -10.59 -13.42 19.10
N THR A 63 -10.55 -14.00 17.90
CA THR A 63 -11.16 -15.32 17.64
C THR A 63 -10.38 -16.45 18.30
N ALA A 64 -9.05 -16.39 18.31
CA ALA A 64 -8.19 -17.41 18.91
C ALA A 64 -8.35 -17.55 20.44
N GLN A 65 -8.77 -16.49 21.14
CA GLN A 65 -8.92 -16.51 22.60
C GLN A 65 -10.32 -16.96 23.07
N LYS A 66 -11.27 -17.16 22.14
CA LYS A 66 -12.63 -17.61 22.47
C LYS A 66 -12.80 -19.13 22.38
N ASP A 67 -11.96 -19.83 21.61
CA ASP A 67 -12.02 -21.30 21.49
C ASP A 67 -11.28 -22.05 22.61
N GLU A 68 -10.58 -21.34 23.51
CA GLU A 68 -9.90 -21.92 24.69
C GLU A 68 -10.67 -21.71 26.02
N ARG A 69 -11.94 -21.29 25.98
CA ARG A 69 -12.79 -21.11 27.17
C ARG A 69 -14.05 -21.93 27.15
#